data_AF-A0A516KDG4-F1
#
_entry.id   AF-A0A516KDG4-F1
#
_cell.length_a   1.000
_cell.length_b   1.000
_cell.length_c   1.000
_cell.angle_alpha   90.00
_cell.angle_beta   90.00
_cell.angle_gamma   90.00
#
_symmetry.space_group_name_H-M   'P 1'
#
loop_
_entity.id
_entity.type
_entity.pdbx_description
1 polymer ?
#
loop_
_entity_poly.entity_id
_entity_poly.type
_entity_poly.pdbx_seq_one_letter_code
_entity_poly.pdbx_strand_id
1 'polypeptide(L)'
;MQEISRHDYQMFLNQFGSNKSKETVAKVNTHICACINDALEDQIIHKDFTRKSVLTWKVPAKKSFNKILNYKESEKLLTELWNRVDENLGYSLLLLGLTSGLRFGELVGLTWNDFDFNNNTLTINKTWGYMKRSTEGFLRLRMNIQSGQLKWMKLQ
;
A
#
# COMPACT_ATOMS: atom_id res chain seq x y z
N MET A 1 4.74 31.11 23.98
CA MET A 1 3.34 30.96 24.46
C MET A 1 2.64 29.99 23.51
N GLN A 2 1.81 29.10 24.04
CA GLN A 2 1.09 28.13 23.21
C GLN A 2 -0.08 28.84 22.51
N GLU A 3 0.01 29.06 21.20
CA GLU A 3 -0.95 29.89 20.44
C GLU A 3 -2.15 29.10 19.88
N ILE A 4 -2.09 27.76 19.89
CA ILE A 4 -3.12 26.91 19.29
C ILE A 4 -4.03 26.36 20.39
N SER A 5 -5.33 26.68 20.30
CA SER A 5 -6.34 26.11 21.18
C SER A 5 -6.98 24.85 20.59
N ARG A 6 -7.69 24.11 21.44
CA ARG A 6 -8.50 22.94 21.01
C ARG A 6 -9.59 23.33 20.00
N HIS A 7 -10.12 24.56 20.09
CA HIS A 7 -11.12 25.06 19.16
C HIS A 7 -10.53 25.25 17.76
N ASP A 8 -9.34 25.84 17.68
CA ASP A 8 -8.64 26.07 16.42
C ASP A 8 -8.31 24.74 15.73
N TYR A 9 -7.90 23.73 16.51
CA TYR A 9 -7.67 22.39 15.98
C TYR A 9 -8.95 21.73 15.44
N GLN A 10 -10.09 21.92 16.13
CA GLN A 10 -11.37 21.40 15.64
C GLN A 10 -11.83 22.12 14.37
N MET A 11 -11.60 23.44 14.26
CA MET A 11 -11.86 24.19 13.03
C MET A 11 -11.00 23.69 11.87
N PHE A 12 -9.71 23.44 12.12
CA PHE A 12 -8.81 22.84 11.15
C PHE A 12 -9.35 21.48 10.66
N LEU A 13 -9.74 20.57 11.55
CA LEU A 13 -10.28 19.27 11.16
C LEU A 13 -11.59 19.40 10.37
N ASN A 14 -12.45 20.36 10.71
CA ASN A 14 -13.69 20.61 9.98
C ASN A 14 -13.42 21.12 8.56
N GLN A 15 -12.48 22.06 8.42
CA GLN A 15 -12.07 22.60 7.13
C GLN A 15 -11.36 21.55 6.29
N PHE A 16 -10.42 20.79 6.88
CA PHE A 16 -9.68 19.74 6.21
C PHE A 16 -10.59 18.59 5.78
N GLY A 17 -11.55 18.21 6.61
CA GLY A 17 -12.55 17.18 6.32
C GLY A 17 -13.55 17.53 5.22
N SER A 18 -13.67 18.81 4.85
CA SER A 18 -14.66 19.26 3.87
C SER A 18 -14.48 18.65 2.48
N ASN A 19 -13.26 18.25 2.11
CA ASN A 19 -12.93 17.68 0.80
C ASN A 19 -12.13 16.38 0.86
N LYS A 20 -11.97 15.77 2.04
CA LYS A 20 -11.19 14.55 2.24
C LYS A 20 -12.03 13.37 2.72
N SER A 21 -11.52 12.16 2.47
CA SER A 21 -12.08 10.93 3.00
C SER A 21 -11.76 10.76 4.48
N LYS A 22 -12.58 9.98 5.18
CA LYS A 22 -12.37 9.64 6.60
C LYS A 22 -10.97 9.12 6.88
N GLU A 23 -10.44 8.23 6.04
CA GLU A 23 -9.12 7.62 6.22
C GLU A 23 -8.00 8.66 6.12
N THR A 24 -8.16 9.64 5.25
CA THR A 24 -7.16 10.71 5.06
C THR A 24 -7.15 11.62 6.29
N VAL A 25 -8.32 12.04 6.77
CA VAL A 25 -8.45 12.89 7.97
C VAL A 25 -7.93 12.15 9.20
N ALA A 26 -8.26 10.87 9.36
CA ALA A 26 -7.80 10.04 10.47
C ALA A 26 -6.27 9.89 10.50
N LYS A 27 -5.63 9.68 9.34
CA LYS A 27 -4.16 9.61 9.24
C LYS A 27 -3.50 10.90 9.67
N VAL A 28 -3.99 12.04 9.17
CA VAL A 28 -3.46 13.36 9.54
C VAL A 28 -3.61 13.59 11.05
N ASN A 29 -4.79 13.32 11.61
CA ASN A 29 -5.00 13.45 13.05
C ASN A 29 -4.04 12.55 13.85
N THR A 30 -3.83 11.31 13.40
CA THR A 30 -2.90 10.36 14.07
C THR A 30 -1.47 10.90 14.09
N HIS A 31 -0.98 11.42 12.96
CA HIS A 31 0.37 12.00 12.89
C HIS A 31 0.50 13.25 13.76
N ILE A 32 -0.51 14.12 13.78
CA ILE A 32 -0.50 15.32 14.62
C ILE A 32 -0.50 14.91 16.10
N CYS A 33 -1.37 13.99 16.53
CA CYS A 33 -1.38 13.49 17.89
C CYS A 33 -0.02 12.89 18.31
N ALA A 34 0.65 12.16 17.42
CA ALA A 34 1.99 11.63 17.69
C ALA A 34 2.99 12.79 17.94
N CYS A 35 3.03 13.79 17.05
CA CYS A 35 3.92 14.94 17.21
C CYS A 35 3.64 15.73 18.51
N ILE A 36 2.37 15.82 18.91
CA ILE A 36 1.96 16.51 20.14
C ILE A 36 2.32 15.72 21.39
N ASN A 37 2.22 14.39 21.35
CA ASN A 37 2.72 13.55 22.45
C ASN A 37 4.23 13.72 22.62
N ASP A 38 5.00 13.67 21.53
CA ASP A 38 6.45 13.88 21.58
C ASP A 38 6.79 15.26 22.16
N ALA A 39 6.10 16.32 21.71
CA ALA A 39 6.32 17.68 22.21
C ALA A 39 5.91 17.89 23.68
N LEU A 40 4.97 17.08 24.21
CA LEU A 40 4.62 17.07 25.63
C LEU A 40 5.70 16.39 26.46
N GLU A 41 6.26 15.28 25.96
CA GLU A 41 7.37 14.57 26.61
C GLU A 41 8.61 15.49 26.73
N ASP A 42 8.92 16.22 25.65
CA ASP A 42 10.01 17.19 25.61
C ASP A 42 9.70 18.51 26.37
N GLN A 43 8.53 18.63 27.01
CA GLN A 43 8.07 19.82 27.73
C GLN A 43 8.05 21.11 26.88
N ILE A 44 8.01 21.00 25.55
CA ILE A 44 7.90 22.14 24.61
C ILE A 44 6.50 22.75 24.70
N ILE A 45 5.49 21.91 24.90
CA ILE A 45 4.11 22.29 25.16
C ILE A 45 3.66 21.72 26.50
N HIS A 46 2.78 22.44 27.19
CA HIS A 46 2.28 22.02 28.51
C HIS A 46 0.88 21.39 28.45
N LYS A 47 0.21 21.47 27.29
CA LYS A 47 -1.18 21.03 27.12
C LYS A 47 -1.41 20.39 25.77
N ASP A 48 -2.03 19.21 25.78
CA ASP A 48 -2.54 18.56 24.57
C ASP A 48 -3.79 19.28 24.06
N PHE A 49 -3.69 19.93 22.90
CA PHE A 49 -4.84 20.56 22.21
C PHE A 49 -5.59 19.61 21.27
N THR A 50 -5.04 18.43 20.97
CA THR A 50 -5.63 17.41 20.09
C THR A 50 -6.59 16.48 20.83
N ARG A 51 -6.56 16.50 22.17
CA ARG A 51 -7.38 15.63 23.02
C ARG A 51 -8.87 15.76 22.72
N LYS A 52 -9.54 14.60 22.56
CA LYS A 52 -10.98 14.49 22.27
C LYS A 52 -11.40 15.29 21.01
N SER A 53 -10.54 15.37 20.00
CA SER A 53 -10.92 15.92 18.69
C SER A 53 -11.93 15.03 17.99
N VAL A 54 -12.95 15.61 17.36
CA VAL A 54 -13.93 14.86 16.56
C VAL A 54 -13.49 14.91 15.10
N LEU A 55 -13.37 13.74 14.47
CA LEU A 55 -13.06 13.65 13.05
C LEU A 55 -14.30 14.05 12.23
N THR A 56 -14.14 15.03 11.36
CA THR A 56 -15.17 15.47 10.40
C THR A 56 -14.73 15.08 8.99
N TRP A 57 -15.65 14.58 8.16
CA TRP A 57 -15.39 14.27 6.75
C TRP A 57 -16.66 14.43 5.91
N LYS A 58 -16.51 14.82 4.64
CA LYS A 58 -17.64 14.91 3.69
C LYS A 58 -17.55 13.95 2.52
N VAL A 59 -16.36 13.45 2.18
CA VAL A 59 -16.20 12.51 1.07
C VAL A 59 -16.55 11.10 1.56
N PRO A 60 -17.58 10.43 0.98
CA PRO A 60 -17.93 9.09 1.39
C PRO A 60 -16.81 8.11 1.04
N ALA A 61 -16.62 7.11 1.89
CA ALA A 61 -15.71 6.02 1.58
C ALA A 61 -16.20 5.27 0.33
N LYS A 62 -15.28 4.97 -0.60
CA LYS A 62 -15.58 4.04 -1.69
C LYS A 62 -15.97 2.68 -1.09
N LYS A 63 -17.10 2.14 -1.51
CA LYS A 63 -17.57 0.79 -1.09
C LYS A 63 -16.47 -0.23 -1.35
N SER A 64 -16.27 -1.14 -0.39
CA SER A 64 -15.23 -2.18 -0.46
C SER A 64 -15.35 -3.04 -1.72
N PHE A 65 -16.58 -3.35 -2.14
CA PHE A 65 -16.85 -4.13 -3.35
C PHE A 65 -16.26 -3.49 -4.63
N ASN A 66 -16.21 -2.16 -4.73
CA ASN A 66 -15.63 -1.48 -5.90
C ASN A 66 -14.09 -1.44 -5.86
N LYS A 67 -13.45 -1.95 -4.81
CA LYS A 67 -11.99 -1.95 -4.66
C LYS A 67 -11.38 -3.31 -4.99
N ILE A 68 -12.20 -4.35 -5.11
CA ILE A 68 -11.77 -5.75 -5.22
C ILE A 68 -12.37 -6.31 -6.50
N LEU A 69 -11.59 -7.12 -7.20
CA LEU A 69 -12.04 -7.81 -8.40
C LEU A 69 -12.92 -9.01 -7.99
N ASN A 70 -14.11 -9.15 -8.58
CA ASN A 70 -14.95 -10.32 -8.38
C ASN A 70 -14.35 -11.55 -9.11
N TYR A 71 -14.67 -12.76 -8.69
CA TYR A 71 -14.16 -14.00 -9.30
C TYR A 71 -14.32 -14.02 -10.83
N LYS A 72 -15.52 -13.72 -11.33
CA LYS A 72 -15.80 -13.66 -12.78
C LYS A 72 -15.01 -12.57 -13.51
N GLU A 73 -14.71 -11.47 -12.84
CA GLU A 73 -13.90 -10.39 -13.40
C GLU A 73 -12.41 -10.79 -13.42
N SER A 74 -11.95 -11.49 -12.39
CA SER A 74 -10.61 -12.09 -12.34
C SER A 74 -10.39 -13.13 -13.44
N GLU A 75 -11.38 -13.99 -13.70
CA GLU A 75 -11.30 -14.96 -14.82
C GLU A 75 -11.19 -14.26 -16.17
N LYS A 76 -12.03 -13.24 -16.42
CA LYS A 76 -11.94 -12.45 -17.66
C LYS A 76 -10.57 -11.77 -17.81
N LEU A 77 -10.07 -11.18 -16.72
CA LEU A 77 -8.75 -10.55 -16.71
C LEU A 77 -7.65 -11.58 -17.00
N LEU A 78 -7.72 -12.76 -16.38
CA LEU A 78 -6.74 -13.82 -16.60
C LEU A 78 -6.71 -14.28 -18.06
N THR A 79 -7.87 -14.51 -18.68
CA THR A 79 -7.95 -14.87 -20.10
C THR A 79 -7.37 -13.79 -21.01
N GLU A 80 -7.69 -12.52 -20.75
CA GLU A 80 -7.16 -11.40 -21.54
C GLU A 80 -5.64 -11.25 -21.39
N LEU A 81 -5.12 -11.43 -20.17
CA LEU A 81 -3.67 -11.40 -19.91
C LEU A 81 -2.95 -12.55 -20.61
N TRP A 82 -3.54 -13.75 -20.63
CA TRP A 82 -2.99 -14.90 -21.35
C TRP A 82 -2.92 -14.67 -22.86
N ASN A 83 -3.96 -14.10 -23.45
CA ASN A 83 -3.99 -13.83 -24.89
C ASN A 83 -2.95 -12.79 -25.33
N ARG A 84 -2.53 -11.90 -24.43
CA ARG A 84 -1.59 -10.80 -24.70
C ARG A 84 -0.20 -11.01 -24.09
N VAL A 85 0.08 -12.20 -23.57
CA VAL A 85 1.31 -12.44 -22.79
C VAL A 85 2.57 -12.14 -23.60
N ASP A 86 2.54 -12.40 -24.91
CA ASP A 86 3.65 -12.20 -25.85
C ASP A 86 3.75 -10.75 -26.38
N GLU A 87 2.74 -9.91 -26.17
CA GLU A 87 2.75 -8.52 -26.66
C GLU A 87 3.71 -7.63 -25.87
N ASN A 88 3.78 -7.84 -24.55
CA ASN A 88 4.58 -7.02 -23.64
C ASN A 88 4.90 -7.77 -22.35
N LEU A 89 6.14 -7.61 -21.86
CA LEU A 89 6.58 -8.07 -20.54
C LEU A 89 5.62 -7.62 -19.42
N GLY A 90 5.01 -6.45 -19.55
CA GLY A 90 4.02 -5.95 -18.60
C GLY A 90 2.84 -6.90 -18.38
N TYR A 91 2.34 -7.56 -19.43
CA TYR A 91 1.26 -8.54 -19.31
C TYR A 91 1.71 -9.81 -18.59
N SER A 92 2.93 -10.27 -18.86
CA SER A 92 3.55 -11.37 -18.12
C SER A 92 3.71 -11.05 -16.63
N LEU A 93 4.13 -9.82 -16.29
CA LEU A 93 4.23 -9.37 -14.88
C LEU A 93 2.86 -9.31 -14.21
N LEU A 94 1.82 -8.82 -14.91
CA LEU A 94 0.46 -8.78 -14.38
C LEU A 94 -0.12 -10.18 -14.16
N LEU A 95 0.14 -11.10 -15.10
CA LEU A 95 -0.26 -12.50 -14.98
C LEU A 95 0.42 -13.16 -13.78
N LEU A 96 1.72 -12.94 -13.61
CA LEU A 96 2.47 -13.42 -12.44
C LEU A 96 1.90 -12.83 -11.15
N GLY A 97 1.67 -11.51 -11.09
CA GLY A 97 1.10 -10.85 -9.93
C GLY A 97 -0.30 -11.36 -9.56
N LEU A 98 -1.14 -11.64 -10.55
CA LEU A 98 -2.49 -12.16 -10.35
C LEU A 98 -2.49 -13.60 -9.83
N THR A 99 -1.54 -14.43 -10.27
CA THR A 99 -1.48 -15.87 -9.91
C THR A 99 -0.70 -16.15 -8.63
N SER A 100 0.38 -15.41 -8.39
CA SER A 100 1.28 -15.61 -7.23
C SER A 100 1.01 -14.65 -6.07
N GLY A 101 0.26 -13.56 -6.29
CA GLY A 101 -0.14 -12.61 -5.24
C GLY A 101 0.98 -11.68 -4.77
N LEU A 102 2.01 -11.48 -5.59
CA LEU A 102 3.17 -10.63 -5.24
C LEU A 102 2.82 -9.15 -5.23
N ARG A 103 3.50 -8.42 -4.34
CA ARG A 103 3.41 -6.96 -4.33
C ARG A 103 4.11 -6.38 -5.55
N PHE A 104 3.63 -5.24 -6.04
CA PHE A 104 4.21 -4.57 -7.20
C PHE A 104 5.73 -4.37 -7.10
N GLY A 105 6.23 -3.90 -5.95
CA GLY A 105 7.67 -3.73 -5.76
C GLY A 105 8.45 -5.06 -5.79
N GLU A 106 7.86 -6.17 -5.39
CA GLU A 106 8.47 -7.51 -5.47
C GLU A 106 8.54 -7.94 -6.94
N LEU A 107 7.46 -7.78 -7.71
CA LEU A 107 7.40 -8.10 -9.15
C LEU A 107 8.45 -7.36 -9.97
N VAL A 108 8.57 -6.05 -9.77
CA VAL A 108 9.54 -5.21 -10.50
C VAL A 108 10.98 -5.46 -10.02
N GLY A 109 11.14 -6.03 -8.82
CA GLY A 109 12.44 -6.42 -8.26
C GLY A 109 12.90 -7.81 -8.67
N LEU A 110 12.13 -8.57 -9.45
CA LEU A 110 12.53 -9.89 -9.92
C LEU A 110 13.64 -9.82 -10.95
N THR A 111 14.54 -10.79 -10.88
CA THR A 111 15.64 -11.00 -11.83
C THR A 111 15.64 -12.43 -12.32
N TRP A 112 16.27 -12.70 -13.47
CA TRP A 112 16.36 -14.06 -14.03
C TRP A 112 16.95 -15.09 -13.05
N ASN A 113 17.86 -14.67 -12.16
CA ASN A 113 18.47 -15.54 -11.15
C ASN A 113 17.50 -15.98 -10.04
N ASP A 114 16.33 -15.37 -9.92
CA ASP A 114 15.32 -15.72 -8.92
C ASP A 114 14.40 -16.87 -9.38
N PHE A 115 14.45 -17.21 -10.67
CA PHE A 115 13.66 -18.29 -11.28
C PHE A 115 14.46 -19.59 -11.29
N ASP A 116 13.96 -20.61 -10.61
CA ASP A 116 14.47 -21.97 -10.70
C ASP A 116 13.49 -22.83 -11.50
N PHE A 117 13.77 -22.95 -12.80
CA PHE A 117 12.95 -23.72 -13.74
C PHE A 117 13.06 -25.24 -13.51
N ASN A 118 14.11 -25.73 -12.84
CA ASN A 118 14.27 -27.15 -12.57
C ASN A 118 13.32 -27.58 -11.44
N ASN A 119 13.21 -26.74 -10.41
CA ASN A 119 12.36 -27.01 -9.25
C ASN A 119 10.98 -26.33 -9.33
N ASN A 120 10.73 -25.54 -10.37
CA ASN A 120 9.54 -24.71 -10.54
C ASN A 120 9.28 -23.81 -9.32
N THR A 121 10.34 -23.17 -8.83
CA THR A 121 10.29 -22.28 -7.67
C THR A 121 10.71 -20.86 -8.06
N LEU A 122 10.07 -19.89 -7.39
CA LEU A 122 10.38 -18.47 -7.50
C LEU A 122 10.85 -17.99 -6.13
N THR A 123 12.07 -17.44 -6.08
CA THR A 123 12.66 -16.95 -4.83
C THR A 123 12.48 -15.45 -4.70
N ILE A 124 11.88 -14.99 -3.60
CA ILE A 124 11.55 -13.58 -3.42
C ILE A 124 12.24 -13.06 -2.17
N ASN A 125 13.36 -12.36 -2.39
CA ASN A 125 14.24 -11.86 -1.34
C ASN A 125 14.48 -10.34 -1.41
N LYS A 126 13.94 -9.68 -2.45
CA LYS A 126 14.17 -8.27 -2.73
C LYS A 126 12.94 -7.58 -3.30
N THR A 127 12.91 -6.26 -3.16
CA THR A 127 11.89 -5.39 -3.73
C THR A 127 12.56 -4.19 -4.39
N TRP A 128 11.99 -3.69 -5.48
CA TRP A 128 12.50 -2.50 -6.16
C TRP A 128 11.91 -1.22 -5.54
N GLY A 129 12.78 -0.28 -5.18
CA GLY A 129 12.40 1.03 -4.67
C GLY A 129 11.83 1.95 -5.75
N TYR A 130 10.61 1.71 -6.21
CA TYR A 130 10.00 2.48 -7.31
C TYR A 130 9.47 3.88 -6.91
N MET A 131 9.37 4.19 -5.63
CA MET A 131 8.88 5.50 -5.16
C MET A 131 10.02 6.52 -5.11
N LYS A 132 9.73 7.79 -5.43
CA LYS A 132 10.72 8.90 -5.36
C LYS A 132 11.39 9.10 -3.98
N ARG A 133 10.81 8.54 -2.91
CA ARG A 133 11.34 8.62 -1.53
C ARG A 133 12.03 7.33 -1.08
N SER A 134 12.02 6.29 -1.91
CA SER A 134 12.72 5.05 -1.63
C SER A 134 14.18 5.19 -2.05
N THR A 135 15.09 4.51 -1.35
CA THR A 135 16.46 4.33 -1.84
C THR A 135 16.41 3.69 -3.23
N GLU A 136 17.09 4.30 -4.20
CA GLU A 136 17.18 3.75 -5.54
C GLU A 136 17.87 2.38 -5.50
N GLY A 137 17.26 1.38 -6.16
CA GLY A 137 17.82 0.04 -6.26
C GLY A 137 17.03 -1.06 -5.55
N PHE A 138 17.72 -2.19 -5.34
CA PHE A 138 17.17 -3.37 -4.68
C PHE A 138 17.20 -3.21 -3.16
N LEU A 139 16.01 -3.21 -2.55
CA LEU A 139 15.83 -3.25 -1.12
C LEU A 139 15.65 -4.70 -0.67
N ARG A 140 16.40 -5.11 0.36
CA ARG A 140 16.25 -6.44 0.96
C ARG A 140 14.90 -6.54 1.67
N LEU A 141 14.18 -7.64 1.44
CA LEU A 141 12.95 -7.90 2.19
C LEU A 141 13.27 -8.17 3.67
N ARG A 142 12.43 -7.65 4.56
CA ARG A 142 12.54 -7.92 6.01
C ARG A 142 12.18 -9.37 6.38
N MET A 143 11.46 -10.08 5.51
CA MET A 143 11.17 -11.51 5.66
C MET A 143 11.46 -12.22 4.34
N ASN A 144 12.15 -13.35 4.43
CA ASN A 144 12.44 -14.19 3.28
C ASN A 144 11.20 -15.05 3.01
N ILE A 145 10.45 -14.74 1.96
CA ILE A 145 9.27 -15.52 1.59
C ILE A 145 9.72 -16.44 0.45
N GLN A 146 9.96 -17.72 0.75
CA GLN A 146 9.88 -18.74 -0.28
C GLN A 146 8.39 -18.87 -0.64
N SER A 147 7.95 -18.13 -1.66
CA SER A 147 6.68 -18.46 -2.30
C SER A 147 6.83 -19.88 -2.85
N GLY A 148 6.09 -20.82 -2.24
CA GLY A 148 6.17 -22.25 -2.53
C GLY A 148 5.96 -22.58 -4.00
N GLN A 149 6.35 -23.81 -4.37
CA GLN A 149 6.30 -24.39 -5.72
C GLN A 149 5.13 -23.85 -6.55
N LEU A 150 5.44 -23.02 -7.54
CA LEU A 150 4.49 -22.69 -8.59
C LEU A 150 4.46 -23.91 -9.51
N LYS A 151 3.65 -24.91 -9.17
CA LYS A 151 3.29 -25.95 -10.13
C LYS A 151 2.58 -25.24 -11.28
N TRP A 152 3.28 -25.06 -12.40
CA TRP A 152 2.66 -24.75 -13.67
C TRP A 152 1.53 -25.74 -13.86
N MET A 153 0.28 -25.28 -13.79
CA MET A 153 -0.86 -26.11 -14.14
C MET A 153 -0.66 -26.50 -15.60
N LYS A 154 -0.27 -27.76 -15.83
CA LYS A 154 -0.53 -28.45 -17.07
C LYS A 154 -2.06 -28.45 -17.24
N LEU A 155 -2.57 -27.46 -17.96
CA LEU A 155 -3.86 -27.58 -18.63
C LEU A 155 -3.56 -28.25 -19.98
N GLN A 156 -3.52 -29.59 -19.95
CA GLN A 156 -3.82 -30.43 -21.11
C GLN A 156 -5.26 -30.89 -20.99
#